data_AF-A0A3S0VRU3-F1
#
_entry.id   AF-A0A3S0VRU3-F1
#
_cell.length_a   1.000
_cell.length_b   1.000
_cell.length_c   1.000
_cell.angle_alpha   90.00
_cell.angle_beta   90.00
_cell.angle_gamma   90.00
#
_symmetry.space_group_name_H-M   'P 1'
#
loop_
_entity.id
_entity.type
_entity.pdbx_description
1 polymer ?
#
loop_
_entity_poly.entity_id
_entity_poly.type
_entity_poly.pdbx_seq_one_letter_code
_entity_poly.pdbx_strand_id
1 'polypeptide(L)'
;MQILQLGRMFIKRNLRESTYILSSKLMRTESLSFHLRRNKMTKQLCPICGELQQEHKIKPMTYMYKDIKFVIDQPALWCDACGEGIIDSKDNKAVIHLIQAEKSRIDGLLTPLEIRHIRAKVLNLTQKEAGFLFGGGVNAFNRYEQGKSPVPKPLSQLLTVLKNHPNQLSEIQNNYNSKQIHN
;
A
#
# COMPACT_ATOMS: atom_id res chain seq x y z
N MET A 1 -24.78 -22.82 -55.40
CA MET A 1 -23.56 -22.79 -56.24
C MET A 1 -22.69 -21.62 -55.80
N GLN A 2 -21.46 -21.94 -55.33
CA GLN A 2 -20.19 -21.15 -55.27
C GLN A 2 -20.22 -19.76 -54.60
N ILE A 3 -19.59 -19.52 -53.44
CA ILE A 3 -18.15 -19.58 -53.02
C ILE A 3 -17.35 -18.32 -53.41
N LEU A 4 -16.91 -17.63 -52.34
CA LEU A 4 -15.73 -16.78 -52.03
C LEU A 4 -14.59 -16.54 -53.04
N GLN A 5 -13.78 -15.52 -52.66
CA GLN A 5 -12.36 -15.21 -52.96
C GLN A 5 -12.13 -14.11 -54.03
N LEU A 6 -11.25 -13.09 -53.93
CA LEU A 6 -9.85 -12.98 -53.47
C LEU A 6 -9.44 -11.51 -53.18
N GLY A 7 -8.45 -11.31 -52.31
CA GLY A 7 -7.73 -10.04 -52.16
C GLY A 7 -6.60 -9.87 -53.19
N ARG A 8 -6.03 -8.65 -53.29
CA ARG A 8 -4.71 -8.40 -53.87
C ARG A 8 -4.02 -7.17 -53.27
N MET A 9 -2.84 -7.45 -52.73
CA MET A 9 -1.84 -6.58 -52.13
C MET A 9 -0.96 -5.99 -53.25
N PHE A 10 -0.77 -4.67 -53.28
CA PHE A 10 0.15 -3.99 -54.20
C PHE A 10 1.52 -3.75 -53.55
N ILE A 11 2.57 -3.98 -54.32
CA ILE A 11 4.00 -3.93 -53.95
C ILE A 11 4.71 -2.86 -54.79
N LYS A 12 5.76 -2.28 -54.17
CA LYS A 12 6.98 -1.59 -54.71
C LYS A 12 6.93 -0.07 -54.95
N ARG A 13 7.82 0.66 -54.26
CA ARG A 13 9.21 0.88 -54.68
C ARG A 13 10.10 1.44 -53.55
N ASN A 14 11.38 1.11 -53.63
CA ASN A 14 12.49 1.28 -52.68
C ASN A 14 13.56 2.23 -53.31
N LEU A 15 14.64 2.54 -52.56
CA LEU A 15 15.96 3.15 -52.90
C LEU A 15 16.18 4.51 -52.20
N ARG A 16 17.26 4.81 -51.44
CA ARG A 16 18.69 4.38 -51.42
C ARG A 16 19.27 4.48 -49.99
N GLU A 17 19.95 3.47 -49.43
CA GLU A 17 21.39 3.08 -49.50
C GLU A 17 22.36 4.08 -48.80
N SER A 18 23.34 3.65 -47.99
CA SER A 18 24.53 2.91 -48.47
C SER A 18 25.35 2.27 -47.33
N THR A 19 25.88 1.08 -47.62
CA THR A 19 26.86 0.28 -46.88
C THR A 19 28.27 0.51 -47.40
N TYR A 20 29.31 0.17 -46.62
CA TYR A 20 30.60 -0.28 -47.17
C TYR A 20 31.14 -1.50 -46.39
N ILE A 21 31.70 -2.45 -47.15
CA ILE A 21 32.29 -3.74 -46.77
C ILE A 21 33.81 -3.65 -46.99
N LEU A 22 34.63 -4.35 -46.19
CA LEU A 22 35.95 -4.93 -46.54
C LEU A 22 36.32 -5.94 -45.44
N SER A 23 36.19 -7.26 -45.65
CA SER A 23 37.13 -8.22 -46.27
C SER A 23 37.90 -9.06 -45.22
N SER A 24 38.12 -10.33 -45.57
CA SER A 24 38.43 -11.48 -44.72
C SER A 24 39.91 -11.62 -44.34
N LYS A 25 40.17 -11.86 -43.05
CA LYS A 25 41.33 -12.64 -42.57
C LYS A 25 41.01 -13.22 -41.18
N LEU A 26 41.26 -14.53 -41.04
CA LEU A 26 41.18 -15.28 -39.80
C LEU A 26 41.99 -14.60 -38.69
N MET A 27 41.48 -14.60 -37.46
CA MET A 27 42.13 -15.25 -36.30
C MET A 27 41.18 -15.24 -35.09
N ARG A 28 41.05 -16.41 -34.47
CA ARG A 28 40.55 -16.60 -33.10
C ARG A 28 41.33 -15.66 -32.17
N THR A 29 40.65 -15.02 -31.22
CA THR A 29 40.95 -15.09 -29.78
C THR A 29 39.99 -14.21 -28.99
N GLU A 30 39.36 -14.85 -28.00
CA GLU A 30 38.87 -14.32 -26.73
C GLU A 30 37.82 -13.20 -26.74
N SER A 31 36.57 -13.64 -26.55
CA SER A 31 35.50 -12.82 -26.00
C SER A 31 35.84 -12.41 -24.56
N LEU A 32 36.60 -11.33 -24.39
CA LEU A 32 36.49 -10.52 -23.16
C LEU A 32 35.18 -9.73 -23.22
N SER A 33 34.09 -10.43 -22.89
CA SER A 33 32.83 -9.79 -22.52
C SER A 33 33.05 -9.11 -21.17
N PHE A 34 33.57 -7.89 -21.19
CA PHE A 34 33.63 -7.01 -20.02
C PHE A 34 32.19 -6.68 -19.61
N HIS A 35 31.60 -7.56 -18.80
CA HIS A 35 30.35 -7.29 -18.11
C HIS A 35 30.64 -6.19 -17.10
N LEU A 36 30.48 -4.93 -17.51
CA LEU A 36 30.24 -3.85 -16.57
C LEU A 36 28.93 -4.21 -15.85
N ARG A 37 29.04 -4.95 -14.74
CA ARG A 37 28.02 -4.94 -13.69
C ARG A 37 27.84 -3.48 -13.32
N ARG A 38 26.79 -2.85 -13.82
CA ARG A 38 26.31 -1.57 -13.28
C ARG A 38 25.98 -1.84 -11.82
N ASN A 39 26.93 -1.58 -10.94
CA ASN A 39 26.67 -1.46 -9.52
C ASN A 39 25.69 -0.30 -9.41
N LYS A 40 24.41 -0.62 -9.18
CA LYS A 40 23.37 0.39 -9.09
C LYS A 40 23.73 1.24 -7.88
N MET A 41 24.25 2.43 -8.11
CA MET A 41 24.47 3.43 -7.06
C MET A 41 23.11 3.69 -6.42
N THR A 42 22.85 3.07 -5.27
CA THR A 42 21.58 3.21 -4.52
C THR A 42 21.58 4.46 -3.65
N LYS A 43 22.77 5.02 -3.40
CA LYS A 43 22.97 6.24 -2.62
C LYS A 43 22.78 7.49 -3.46
N GLN A 44 22.09 8.47 -2.88
CA GLN A 44 21.82 9.79 -3.45
C GLN A 44 22.20 10.90 -2.48
N LEU A 45 22.20 12.15 -2.95
CA LEU A 45 22.47 13.32 -2.14
C LEU A 45 21.36 13.51 -1.11
N CYS A 46 21.74 13.70 0.15
CA CYS A 46 20.80 14.06 1.20
C CYS A 46 20.44 15.55 1.07
N PRO A 47 19.16 15.92 0.96
CA PRO A 47 18.77 17.33 0.88
C PRO A 47 18.89 18.06 2.23
N ILE A 48 19.21 17.34 3.32
CA ILE A 48 19.36 17.92 4.67
C ILE A 48 20.82 18.30 4.94
N CYS A 49 21.77 17.39 4.69
CA CYS A 49 23.20 17.63 4.99
C CYS A 49 24.10 17.73 3.74
N GLY A 50 23.59 17.44 2.54
CA GLY A 50 24.36 17.50 1.29
C GLY A 50 25.20 16.25 0.98
N GLU A 51 25.31 15.28 1.90
CA GLU A 51 26.16 14.09 1.71
C GLU A 51 25.54 13.04 0.77
N LEU A 52 26.36 12.38 -0.05
CA LEU A 52 25.97 11.28 -0.96
C LEU A 52 25.81 9.94 -0.21
N GLN A 53 25.04 9.96 0.87
CA GLN A 53 24.87 8.83 1.80
C GLN A 53 23.40 8.49 2.09
N GLN A 54 22.45 9.03 1.30
CA GLN A 54 21.03 8.75 1.48
C GLN A 54 20.58 7.56 0.63
N GLU A 55 19.89 6.59 1.23
CA GLU A 55 19.41 5.38 0.55
C GLU A 55 18.02 4.98 1.07
N HIS A 56 17.19 4.39 0.21
CA HIS A 56 15.91 3.81 0.65
C HIS A 56 16.16 2.53 1.42
N LYS A 57 15.80 2.52 2.71
CA LYS A 57 15.93 1.34 3.57
C LYS A 57 14.94 1.38 4.72
N ILE A 58 14.89 0.30 5.48
CA ILE A 58 14.04 0.16 6.66
C ILE A 58 14.93 0.33 7.89
N LYS A 59 14.53 1.19 8.83
CA LYS A 59 15.17 1.33 10.14
C LYS A 59 14.13 1.18 11.26
N PRO A 60 14.48 0.53 12.39
CA PRO A 60 13.62 0.51 13.56
C PRO A 60 13.53 1.91 14.16
N MET A 61 12.31 2.44 14.27
CA MET A 61 12.04 3.75 14.84
C MET A 61 11.26 3.61 16.14
N THR A 62 11.73 4.27 17.20
CA THR A 62 11.03 4.31 18.48
C THR A 62 10.00 5.43 18.46
N TYR A 63 8.75 5.08 18.71
CA TYR A 63 7.63 6.01 18.90
C TYR A 63 7.27 6.07 20.38
N MET A 64 6.74 7.21 20.81
CA MET A 64 6.24 7.42 22.17
C MET A 64 4.78 7.85 22.12
N TYR A 65 3.94 7.22 22.93
CA TYR A 65 2.53 7.56 23.07
C TYR A 65 2.08 7.29 24.50
N LYS A 66 1.57 8.32 25.20
CA LYS A 66 1.17 8.24 26.62
C LYS A 66 2.26 7.60 27.50
N ASP A 67 3.49 8.10 27.35
CA ASP A 67 4.69 7.65 28.06
C ASP A 67 5.11 6.18 27.82
N ILE A 68 4.42 5.49 26.91
CA ILE A 68 4.75 4.13 26.48
C ILE A 68 5.53 4.21 25.17
N LYS A 69 6.67 3.52 25.13
CA LYS A 69 7.52 3.41 23.94
C LYS A 69 7.21 2.12 23.18
N PHE A 70 7.17 2.20 21.86
CA PHE A 70 7.08 1.04 20.98
C PHE A 70 7.92 1.27 19.72
N VAL A 71 8.32 0.20 19.05
CA VAL A 71 9.21 0.25 17.88
C VAL A 71 8.47 -0.20 16.64
N ILE A 72 8.61 0.55 15.55
CA ILE A 72 8.09 0.19 14.23
C ILE A 72 9.21 0.28 13.21
N ASP A 73 9.31 -0.72 12.34
CA ASP A 73 10.21 -0.72 11.19
C ASP A 73 9.72 0.27 10.13
N GLN A 74 10.43 1.41 10.04
CA GLN A 74 10.07 2.54 9.17
C GLN A 74 10.88 2.49 7.87
N PRO A 75 10.25 2.18 6.72
CA PRO A 75 10.85 2.46 5.42
C PRO A 75 10.95 3.97 5.22
N ALA A 76 12.08 4.43 4.72
CA ALA A 76 12.29 5.82 4.33
C ALA A 76 13.57 5.94 3.50
N LEU A 77 13.80 7.13 2.95
CA LEU A 77 15.14 7.54 2.51
C LEU A 77 15.96 7.96 3.73
N TRP A 78 16.85 7.09 4.20
CA TRP A 78 17.69 7.33 5.36
C TRP A 78 19.09 7.77 4.95
N CYS A 79 19.61 8.81 5.59
CA CYS A 79 21.00 9.24 5.44
C CYS A 79 21.88 8.65 6.55
N ASP A 80 23.01 8.04 6.19
CA ASP A 80 23.98 7.54 7.18
C ASP A 80 24.94 8.60 7.71
N ALA A 81 25.03 9.76 7.05
CA ALA A 81 25.89 10.85 7.51
C ALA A 81 25.24 11.67 8.64
N CYS A 82 23.97 12.06 8.50
CA CYS A 82 23.26 12.84 9.52
C CYS A 82 22.22 12.04 10.31
N GLY A 83 21.89 10.81 9.91
CA GLY A 83 20.89 9.97 10.59
C GLY A 83 19.43 10.26 10.21
N GLU A 84 19.16 11.37 9.51
CA GLU A 84 17.81 11.80 9.16
C GLU A 84 17.14 10.90 8.12
N GLY A 85 15.80 10.85 8.18
CA GLY A 85 14.96 10.06 7.29
C GLY A 85 13.87 10.88 6.61
N ILE A 86 13.74 10.76 5.29
CA ILE A 86 12.65 11.36 4.52
C ILE A 86 11.61 10.28 4.24
N ILE A 87 10.47 10.37 4.92
CA ILE A 87 9.34 9.45 4.78
C ILE A 87 8.39 10.02 3.73
N ASP A 88 8.19 9.30 2.63
CA ASP A 88 7.22 9.69 1.61
C ASP A 88 5.79 9.18 1.92
N SER A 89 4.83 9.48 1.03
CA SER A 89 3.44 9.03 1.22
C SER A 89 3.29 7.51 1.20
N LYS A 90 4.09 6.80 0.39
CA LYS A 90 4.02 5.34 0.23
C LYS A 90 4.56 4.66 1.49
N ASP A 91 5.71 5.13 1.97
CA ASP A 91 6.37 4.64 3.17
C ASP A 91 5.55 4.92 4.43
N ASN A 92 4.95 6.11 4.53
CA ASN A 92 4.02 6.41 5.63
C ASN A 92 2.78 5.48 5.59
N LYS A 93 2.19 5.26 4.42
CA LYS A 93 1.04 4.34 4.27
C LYS A 93 1.41 2.90 4.66
N ALA A 94 2.65 2.48 4.47
CA ALA A 94 3.11 1.15 4.84
C ALA A 94 3.06 0.90 6.35
N VAL A 95 3.25 1.94 7.18
CA VAL A 95 3.38 1.79 8.64
C VAL A 95 2.28 2.45 9.47
N ILE A 96 1.51 3.39 8.91
CA ILE A 96 0.50 4.17 9.67
C ILE A 96 -0.50 3.27 10.41
N HIS A 97 -0.90 2.16 9.79
CA HIS A 97 -1.82 1.20 10.40
C HIS A 97 -1.19 0.43 11.57
N LEU A 98 0.13 0.19 11.54
CA LEU A 98 0.87 -0.44 12.64
C LEU A 98 0.98 0.52 13.83
N ILE A 99 1.35 1.78 13.56
CA ILE A 99 1.40 2.84 14.58
C ILE A 99 0.03 3.00 15.25
N GLN A 100 -1.05 3.05 14.45
CA GLN A 100 -2.39 3.17 15.00
C GLN A 100 -2.81 1.90 15.77
N ALA A 101 -2.37 0.71 15.35
CA ALA A 101 -2.62 -0.51 16.10
C ALA A 101 -1.98 -0.45 17.50
N GLU A 102 -0.72 -0.03 17.61
CA GLU A 102 -0.07 0.14 18.93
C GLU A 102 -0.79 1.16 19.81
N LYS A 103 -1.14 2.32 19.25
CA LYS A 103 -1.93 3.33 19.96
C LYS A 103 -3.28 2.78 20.44
N SER A 104 -3.99 2.05 19.58
CA SER A 104 -5.26 1.42 19.96
C SER A 104 -5.08 0.42 21.09
N ARG A 105 -4.03 -0.40 21.10
CA ARG A 105 -3.76 -1.33 22.21
C ARG A 105 -3.49 -0.60 23.51
N ILE A 106 -2.70 0.47 23.48
CA ILE A 106 -2.42 1.33 24.63
C ILE A 106 -3.73 1.95 25.18
N ASP A 107 -4.65 2.33 24.29
CA ASP A 107 -5.94 2.92 24.66
C ASP A 107 -7.00 1.88 25.09
N GLY A 108 -6.72 0.58 24.97
CA GLY A 108 -7.71 -0.48 25.20
C GLY A 108 -8.83 -0.48 24.16
N LEU A 109 -8.53 -0.07 22.93
CA LEU A 109 -9.44 -0.02 21.78
C LEU A 109 -9.10 -1.11 20.77
N LEU A 110 -10.08 -1.45 19.92
CA LEU A 110 -9.86 -2.37 18.81
C LEU A 110 -8.85 -1.78 17.82
N THR A 111 -7.93 -2.63 17.36
CA THR A 111 -6.97 -2.32 16.31
C THR A 111 -7.63 -2.31 14.92
N PRO A 112 -7.00 -1.67 13.91
CA PRO A 112 -7.52 -1.65 12.54
C PRO A 112 -7.86 -3.06 11.98
N LEU A 113 -7.03 -4.06 12.28
CA LEU A 113 -7.23 -5.44 11.83
C LEU A 113 -8.39 -6.12 12.57
N GLU A 114 -8.53 -5.90 13.87
CA GLU A 114 -9.64 -6.46 14.64
C GLU A 114 -10.99 -5.87 14.20
N ILE A 115 -11.04 -4.57 13.93
CA ILE A 115 -12.23 -3.91 13.39
C ILE A 115 -12.63 -4.56 12.06
N ARG A 116 -11.68 -4.73 11.14
CA ARG A 116 -11.91 -5.39 9.86
C ARG A 116 -12.39 -6.83 10.04
N HIS A 117 -11.78 -7.57 10.95
CA HIS A 117 -12.14 -8.96 11.24
C HIS A 117 -13.57 -9.06 11.77
N ILE A 118 -13.91 -8.28 12.80
CA ILE A 118 -15.26 -8.27 13.38
C ILE A 118 -16.29 -7.90 12.30
N ARG A 119 -16.07 -6.79 11.58
CA ARG A 119 -17.00 -6.35 10.54
C ARG A 119 -17.19 -7.40 9.44
N ALA A 120 -16.09 -7.86 8.84
CA ALA A 120 -16.16 -8.65 7.60
C ALA A 120 -16.33 -10.15 7.82
N LYS A 121 -15.84 -10.68 8.95
CA LYS A 121 -15.83 -12.13 9.22
C LYS A 121 -16.85 -12.56 10.26
N VAL A 122 -17.14 -11.70 11.24
CA VAL A 122 -18.12 -12.02 12.29
C VAL A 122 -19.51 -11.49 11.94
N LEU A 123 -19.58 -10.23 11.51
CA LEU A 123 -20.85 -9.55 11.22
C LEU A 123 -21.27 -9.59 9.74
N ASN A 124 -20.36 -10.01 8.86
CA ASN A 124 -20.57 -10.09 7.41
C ASN A 124 -21.11 -8.79 6.79
N LEU A 125 -20.57 -7.64 7.22
CA LEU A 125 -20.95 -6.31 6.71
C LEU A 125 -19.87 -5.76 5.78
N THR A 126 -20.26 -5.01 4.75
CA THR A 126 -19.38 -4.12 4.01
C THR A 126 -19.02 -2.87 4.85
N GLN A 127 -17.96 -2.16 4.46
CA GLN A 127 -17.59 -0.90 5.14
C GLN A 127 -18.70 0.16 5.05
N LYS A 128 -19.40 0.21 3.91
CA LYS A 128 -20.52 1.12 3.66
C LYS A 128 -21.70 0.81 4.57
N GLU A 129 -22.13 -0.45 4.62
CA GLU A 129 -23.22 -0.88 5.51
C GLU A 129 -22.88 -0.62 6.98
N ALA A 130 -21.67 -0.95 7.40
CA ALA A 130 -21.23 -0.69 8.77
C ALA A 130 -21.21 0.82 9.10
N GLY A 131 -20.78 1.67 8.16
CA GLY A 131 -20.79 3.13 8.33
C GLY A 131 -22.19 3.74 8.41
N PHE A 132 -23.20 3.13 7.79
CA PHE A 132 -24.60 3.52 7.97
C PHE A 132 -25.16 3.00 9.29
N LEU A 133 -24.96 1.71 9.57
CA LEU A 133 -25.56 1.04 10.71
C LEU A 133 -25.02 1.55 12.05
N PHE A 134 -23.70 1.75 12.13
CA PHE A 134 -23.03 2.20 13.35
C PHE A 134 -22.68 3.70 13.37
N GLY A 135 -22.94 4.40 12.26
CA GLY A 135 -22.65 5.82 12.10
C GLY A 135 -21.20 6.15 11.73
N GLY A 136 -20.89 7.45 11.71
CA GLY A 136 -19.59 7.99 11.27
C GLY A 136 -19.46 8.23 9.76
N GLY A 137 -20.51 7.88 8.99
CA GLY A 137 -20.60 8.05 7.55
C GLY A 137 -19.93 6.92 6.75
N VAL A 138 -20.16 6.91 5.44
CA VAL A 138 -19.76 5.81 4.52
C VAL A 138 -18.26 5.49 4.52
N ASN A 139 -17.42 6.44 4.93
CA ASN A 139 -15.96 6.31 4.94
C ASN A 139 -15.37 6.00 6.34
N ALA A 140 -16.20 5.89 7.39
CA ALA A 140 -15.72 5.68 8.76
C ALA A 140 -14.87 4.42 8.89
N PHE A 141 -15.43 3.26 8.52
CA PHE A 141 -14.75 1.98 8.61
C PHE A 141 -13.51 1.90 7.72
N ASN A 142 -13.49 2.59 6.58
CA ASN A 142 -12.27 2.71 5.78
C ASN A 142 -11.16 3.45 6.55
N ARG A 143 -11.46 4.57 7.21
CA ARG A 143 -10.46 5.29 8.02
C ARG A 143 -9.94 4.46 9.19
N TYR A 144 -10.85 3.78 9.90
CA TYR A 144 -10.49 2.95 11.05
C TYR A 144 -9.61 1.76 10.63
N GLU A 145 -9.99 1.05 9.57
CA GLU A 145 -9.27 -0.14 9.09
C GLU A 145 -7.94 0.19 8.38
N GLN A 146 -7.80 1.40 7.85
CA GLN A 146 -6.52 1.90 7.32
C GLN A 146 -5.63 2.51 8.41
N GLY A 147 -6.10 2.57 9.66
CA GLY A 147 -5.38 3.20 10.78
C GLY A 147 -5.20 4.71 10.62
N LYS A 148 -6.04 5.38 9.80
CA LYS A 148 -6.01 6.84 9.63
C LYS A 148 -6.61 7.57 10.83
N SER A 149 -7.50 6.90 11.57
CA SER A 149 -8.08 7.42 12.81
C SER A 149 -8.45 6.26 13.73
N PRO A 150 -8.37 6.43 15.06
CA PRO A 150 -8.91 5.45 15.99
C PRO A 150 -10.43 5.33 15.84
N VAL A 151 -10.97 4.17 16.22
CA VAL A 151 -12.42 4.01 16.39
C VAL A 151 -12.87 4.71 17.67
N PRO A 152 -14.04 5.38 17.69
CA PRO A 152 -14.59 5.92 18.94
C PRO A 152 -14.79 4.83 19.99
N LYS A 153 -14.48 5.14 21.26
CA LYS A 153 -14.57 4.18 22.37
C LYS A 153 -15.93 3.45 22.47
N PRO A 154 -17.10 4.13 22.38
CA PRO A 154 -18.40 3.45 22.42
C PRO A 154 -18.56 2.42 21.28
N LEU A 155 -18.11 2.77 20.08
CA LEU A 155 -18.16 1.87 18.93
C LEU A 155 -17.20 0.69 19.10
N SER A 156 -16.02 0.91 19.66
CA SER A 156 -15.07 -0.17 19.99
C SER A 156 -15.69 -1.19 20.95
N GLN A 157 -16.38 -0.71 21.99
CA GLN A 157 -17.06 -1.56 22.96
C GLN A 157 -18.23 -2.31 22.32
N LEU A 158 -19.06 -1.64 21.53
CA LEU A 158 -20.17 -2.26 20.81
C LEU A 158 -19.70 -3.38 19.88
N LEU A 159 -18.66 -3.14 19.07
CA LEU A 159 -18.10 -4.15 18.18
C LEU A 159 -17.52 -5.34 18.97
N THR A 160 -16.97 -5.11 20.15
CA THR A 160 -16.48 -6.18 21.03
C THR A 160 -17.63 -7.03 21.57
N VAL A 161 -18.74 -6.41 21.96
CA VAL A 161 -19.96 -7.13 22.39
C VAL A 161 -20.52 -7.94 21.22
N LEU A 162 -20.68 -7.33 20.05
CA LEU A 162 -21.19 -7.99 18.84
C LEU A 162 -20.27 -9.12 18.34
N LYS A 163 -18.96 -9.01 18.57
CA LYS A 163 -18.03 -10.11 18.29
C LYS A 163 -18.39 -11.37 19.08
N ASN A 164 -18.81 -11.21 20.33
CA ASN A 164 -19.17 -12.32 21.22
C ASN A 164 -20.63 -12.76 21.07
N HIS A 165 -21.50 -11.85 20.62
CA HIS A 165 -22.95 -12.08 20.45
C HIS A 165 -23.43 -11.62 19.06
N PRO A 166 -22.96 -12.24 17.96
CA PRO A 166 -23.23 -11.76 16.60
C PRO A 166 -24.72 -11.72 16.24
N ASN A 167 -25.55 -12.58 16.84
CA ASN A 167 -27.00 -12.62 16.61
C ASN A 167 -27.70 -11.30 17.01
N GLN A 168 -27.13 -10.54 17.94
CA GLN A 168 -27.66 -9.22 18.36
C GLN A 168 -27.55 -8.14 17.27
N LEU A 169 -26.79 -8.40 16.20
CA LEU A 169 -26.74 -7.49 15.05
C LEU A 169 -28.13 -7.23 14.46
N SER A 170 -29.01 -8.24 14.48
CA SER A 170 -30.38 -8.14 13.97
C SER A 170 -31.20 -7.07 14.69
N GLU A 171 -31.02 -6.91 16.00
CA GLU A 171 -31.71 -5.86 16.77
C GLU A 171 -31.29 -4.46 16.32
N ILE A 172 -30.00 -4.26 16.05
CA ILE A 172 -29.47 -2.98 15.55
C ILE A 172 -30.02 -2.69 14.16
N GLN A 173 -30.05 -3.70 13.28
CA GLN A 173 -30.59 -3.57 11.92
C GLN A 173 -32.09 -3.23 11.94
N ASN A 174 -32.88 -3.89 12.78
CA ASN A 174 -34.31 -3.63 12.92
C ASN A 174 -34.58 -2.20 13.40
N ASN A 175 -33.81 -1.73 14.39
CA ASN A 175 -33.89 -0.36 14.91
C ASN A 175 -33.47 0.70 13.89
N TYR A 176 -32.53 0.38 12.99
CA TYR A 176 -32.13 1.28 11.92
C TYR A 176 -33.21 1.37 10.84
N ASN A 177 -33.75 0.22 10.42
CA ASN A 177 -34.79 0.15 9.38
C ASN A 177 -36.10 0.82 9.81
N SER A 178 -36.52 0.67 11.06
CA SER A 178 -37.73 1.35 11.57
C SER A 178 -37.61 2.88 11.50
N LYS A 179 -36.41 3.43 11.73
CA LYS A 179 -36.16 4.88 11.61
C LYS A 179 -36.13 5.38 10.17
N GLN A 180 -35.83 4.53 9.19
CA GLN A 180 -35.85 4.91 7.77
C GLN A 180 -37.27 4.97 7.19
N ILE A 181 -38.23 4.25 7.78
CA ILE A 181 -39.63 4.26 7.32
C ILE A 181 -40.36 5.55 7.75
N HIS A 182 -39.88 6.22 8.80
CA HIS A 182 -40.50 7.42 9.36
C HIS A 182 -39.84 8.74 8.95
N ASN A 183 -38.88 8.71 8.02
CA ASN A 183 -38.23 9.87 7.42
C ASN A 183 -38.39 9.84 5.90
#